data_AF-A0A657IUU5-F1
#
_entry.id   AF-A0A657IUU5-F1
#
_cell.length_a   1.000
_cell.length_b   1.000
_cell.length_c   1.000
_cell.angle_alpha   90.00
_cell.angle_beta   90.00
_cell.angle_gamma   90.00
#
_symmetry.space_group_name_H-M   'P 1'
#
loop_
_entity.id
_entity.type
_entity.pdbx_description
1 polymer ?
#
loop_
_entity_poly.entity_id
_entity_poly.type
_entity_poly.pdbx_seq_one_letter_code
_entity_poly.pdbx_strand_id
1 'polypeptide(L)'
;MRVAAAGPARSRPYRVELGDGVVLSVDAVILALGHTDATLRDDQQDLMEFAAQHGARYQPPAVPADVRWGALPAGRNVLVRGMGLNFHDVLTRVTEGRGGVFEEDPADSQRLIYRPSGREPKIWVASRRGTPYRAKAVLDSYYPPSVDNRFFTREVVDRTRAAAAEQGREVDFEAEYWPLIRRDAQWNYYRTLVRTDPDAVQGTRRSSCGRWSGS
;
A
#
# COMPACT_ATOMS: atom_id res chain seq x y z
N MET A 1 4.60 19.26 16.32
CA MET A 1 6.03 18.91 16.41
C MET A 1 6.79 19.77 15.40
N ARG A 2 7.86 20.43 15.83
CA ARG A 2 8.75 21.22 14.96
C ARG A 2 10.17 20.67 15.07
N VAL A 3 10.86 20.54 13.95
CA VAL A 3 12.26 20.08 13.91
C VAL A 3 13.11 21.21 13.32
N ALA A 4 14.16 21.60 14.03
CA ALA A 4 15.11 22.60 13.58
C ALA A 4 16.53 22.08 13.68
N ALA A 5 17.39 22.46 12.74
CA ALA A 5 18.82 22.24 12.85
C ALA A 5 19.38 23.15 13.95
N ALA A 6 20.04 22.55 14.94
CA ALA A 6 20.96 23.26 15.81
C ALA A 6 22.24 23.51 15.00
N GLY A 7 22.75 24.75 14.97
CA GLY A 7 23.87 25.16 14.12
C GLY A 7 25.13 24.27 14.20
N PRO A 8 26.14 24.53 13.34
CA PRO A 8 27.14 23.56 12.87
C PRO A 8 28.16 23.01 13.90
N ALA A 9 28.00 23.29 15.20
CA ALA A 9 29.01 23.01 16.23
C ALA A 9 28.47 22.25 17.46
N ARG A 10 27.35 21.52 17.36
CA ARG A 10 26.79 20.75 18.48
C ARG A 10 26.81 19.25 18.21
N SER A 11 27.15 18.47 19.25
CA SER A 11 27.08 17.00 19.26
C SER A 11 25.69 16.45 18.92
N ARG A 12 24.65 17.24 19.21
CA ARG A 12 23.24 16.97 18.88
C ARG A 12 22.73 18.02 17.88
N PRO A 13 22.75 17.73 16.57
CA PRO A 13 22.46 18.70 15.52
C PRO A 13 20.97 18.98 15.33
N TYR A 14 20.07 18.27 16.01
CA TYR A 14 18.63 18.51 15.88
C TYR A 14 17.99 18.94 17.20
N ARG A 15 17.09 19.92 17.10
CA ARG A 15 16.13 20.26 18.15
C ARG A 15 14.72 19.89 17.71
N VAL A 16 14.04 19.12 18.55
CA VAL A 16 12.65 18.69 18.34
C VAL A 16 11.78 19.33 19.41
N GLU A 17 10.86 20.17 19.00
CA GLU A 17 9.80 20.71 19.86
C GLU A 17 8.56 19.82 19.75
N LEU A 18 8.17 19.22 20.87
CA LEU A 18 6.98 18.40 21.01
C LEU A 18 5.72 19.28 21.17
N GLY A 19 4.54 18.70 20.99
CA GLY A 19 3.27 19.45 21.02
C GLY A 19 2.92 20.06 22.39
N ASP A 20 3.57 19.60 23.45
CA ASP A 20 3.49 20.09 24.82
C ASP A 20 4.56 21.16 25.15
N GLY A 21 5.35 21.58 24.17
CA GLY A 21 6.40 22.58 24.32
C GLY A 21 7.74 22.03 24.82
N VAL A 22 7.86 20.72 25.07
CA VAL A 22 9.15 20.11 25.44
C VAL A 22 10.10 20.15 24.25
N VAL A 23 11.34 20.60 24.49
CA VAL A 23 12.39 20.65 23.47
C VAL A 23 13.45 19.60 23.75
N LEU A 24 13.58 18.63 22.84
CA LEU A 24 14.61 17.60 22.86
C LEU A 24 15.77 17.97 21.95
N SER A 25 17.00 17.84 22.43
CA SER A 25 18.19 17.85 21.57
C SER A 25 18.59 16.41 21.29
N VAL A 26 18.69 16.05 20.00
CA VAL A 26 18.91 14.67 19.55
C VAL A 26 19.94 14.59 18.42
N ASP A 27 20.54 13.42 18.31
CA ASP A 27 21.60 13.10 17.34
C ASP A 27 21.01 12.83 15.94
N ALA A 28 19.82 12.23 15.88
CA ALA A 28 19.06 11.97 14.65
C ALA A 28 17.55 12.08 14.89
N VAL A 29 16.78 12.38 13.84
CA VAL A 29 15.31 12.42 13.85
C VAL A 29 14.77 11.59 12.70
N ILE A 30 13.94 10.58 13.00
CA ILE A 30 13.23 9.79 12.00
C ILE A 30 11.75 10.21 12.01
N LEU A 31 11.29 10.79 10.91
CA LEU A 31 9.89 11.20 10.74
C LEU A 31 9.10 10.09 10.04
N ALA A 32 8.50 9.19 10.82
CA ALA A 32 7.61 8.14 10.33
C ALA A 32 6.15 8.60 10.31
N LEU A 33 5.87 9.75 9.70
CA LEU A 33 4.57 10.46 9.80
C LEU A 33 3.40 9.77 9.07
N GLY A 34 3.64 8.65 8.39
CA GLY A 34 2.61 7.95 7.63
C GLY A 34 1.98 8.84 6.54
N HIS A 35 0.68 8.70 6.33
CA HIS A 35 -0.07 9.54 5.41
C HIS A 35 -0.39 10.87 6.09
N THR A 36 0.23 11.95 5.59
CA THR A 36 -0.10 13.31 5.99
C THR A 36 -1.16 13.88 5.04
N ASP A 37 -2.00 14.78 5.55
CA ASP A 37 -3.03 15.44 4.74
C ASP A 37 -2.40 16.13 3.53
N ALA A 38 -2.76 15.67 2.34
CA ALA A 38 -2.27 16.26 1.11
C ALA A 38 -3.00 17.58 0.86
N THR A 39 -2.26 18.67 0.66
CA THR A 39 -2.81 19.89 0.06
C THR A 39 -3.47 19.52 -1.26
N LEU A 40 -4.71 19.99 -1.48
CA LEU A 40 -5.42 19.70 -2.72
C LEU A 40 -4.61 20.24 -3.91
N ARG A 41 -4.37 19.37 -4.89
CA ARG A 41 -3.81 19.78 -6.18
C ARG A 41 -4.81 20.65 -6.93
N ASP A 42 -4.33 21.45 -7.88
CA ASP A 42 -5.15 22.33 -8.71
C ASP A 42 -6.34 21.59 -9.35
N ASP A 43 -6.10 20.37 -9.89
CA ASP A 43 -7.17 19.54 -10.49
C ASP A 43 -8.26 19.10 -9.50
N GLN A 44 -7.95 19.07 -8.20
CA GLN A 44 -8.89 18.73 -7.13
C GLN A 44 -9.61 19.98 -6.62
N GLN A 45 -8.93 21.12 -6.62
CA GLN A 45 -9.53 22.41 -6.31
C GLN A 45 -10.59 22.78 -7.35
N ASP A 46 -10.29 22.63 -8.63
CA ASP A 46 -11.24 22.85 -9.73
C ASP A 46 -12.51 22.00 -9.57
N LEU A 47 -12.35 20.72 -9.18
CA LEU A 47 -13.47 19.81 -8.95
C LEU A 47 -14.28 20.18 -7.71
N MET A 48 -13.62 20.66 -6.67
CA MET A 48 -14.29 21.14 -5.45
C MET A 48 -15.13 22.38 -5.77
N GLU A 49 -14.57 23.34 -6.50
CA GLU A 49 -15.27 24.55 -6.93
C GLU A 49 -16.43 24.23 -7.87
N PHE A 50 -16.21 23.36 -8.87
CA PHE A 50 -17.25 22.90 -9.77
C PHE A 50 -18.40 22.24 -9.01
N ALA A 51 -18.10 21.38 -8.03
CA ALA A 51 -19.13 20.76 -7.21
C ALA A 51 -19.92 21.80 -6.41
N ALA A 52 -19.24 22.75 -5.77
CA ALA A 52 -19.88 23.82 -5.02
C ALA A 52 -20.83 24.67 -5.89
N GLN A 53 -20.39 25.04 -7.10
CA GLN A 53 -21.20 25.79 -8.07
C GLN A 53 -22.48 25.05 -8.49
N HIS A 54 -22.46 23.72 -8.48
CA HIS A 54 -23.59 22.89 -8.90
C HIS A 54 -24.39 22.31 -7.72
N GLY A 55 -24.15 22.79 -6.49
CA GLY A 55 -24.81 22.26 -5.29
C GLY A 55 -24.49 20.79 -5.00
N ALA A 56 -23.39 20.29 -5.56
CA ALA A 56 -22.88 18.95 -5.31
C ALA A 56 -21.83 18.98 -4.20
N ARG A 57 -21.62 17.83 -3.56
CA ARG A 57 -20.60 17.67 -2.53
C ARG A 57 -19.36 17.02 -3.12
N TYR A 58 -18.22 17.68 -2.97
CA TYR A 58 -16.91 17.08 -3.26
C TYR A 58 -16.31 16.47 -2.00
N GLN A 59 -15.85 15.22 -2.10
CA GLN A 59 -15.05 14.56 -1.07
C GLN A 59 -13.64 14.39 -1.64
N PRO A 60 -12.62 15.07 -1.08
CA PRO A 60 -11.24 14.88 -1.53
C PRO A 60 -10.75 13.48 -1.17
N PRO A 61 -9.67 12.99 -1.84
CA PRO A 61 -9.05 11.74 -1.47
C PRO A 61 -8.66 11.73 0.00
N ALA A 62 -9.16 10.74 0.72
CA ALA A 62 -8.91 10.52 2.13
C ALA A 62 -8.85 9.02 2.39
N VAL A 63 -8.32 8.64 3.55
CA VAL A 63 -8.42 7.26 4.03
C VAL A 63 -9.92 6.95 4.23
N PRO A 64 -10.45 5.84 3.68
CA PRO A 64 -11.89 5.55 3.74
C PRO A 64 -12.47 5.50 5.17
N ALA A 65 -11.66 5.19 6.17
CA ALA A 65 -12.05 5.21 7.57
C ALA A 65 -12.41 6.61 8.09
N ASP A 66 -11.79 7.66 7.54
CA ASP A 66 -11.92 9.03 8.01
C ASP A 66 -13.00 9.82 7.25
N VAL A 67 -13.57 9.22 6.21
CA VAL A 67 -14.64 9.83 5.42
C VAL A 67 -15.96 9.73 6.18
N ARG A 68 -16.66 10.85 6.33
CA ARG A 68 -18.00 10.91 6.93
C ARG A 68 -19.08 10.44 5.94
N TRP A 69 -19.16 9.13 5.72
CA TRP A 69 -20.07 8.51 4.75
C TRP A 69 -21.55 8.82 4.96
N GLY A 70 -22.00 8.98 6.22
CA GLY A 70 -23.38 9.37 6.55
C GLY A 70 -23.77 10.76 6.04
N ALA A 71 -22.80 11.57 5.67
CA ALA A 71 -23.01 12.91 5.13
C ALA A 71 -23.25 12.90 3.61
N LEU A 72 -23.14 11.73 2.96
CA LEU A 72 -23.67 11.49 1.62
C LEU A 72 -25.17 11.19 1.73
N PRO A 73 -26.05 11.96 1.07
CA PRO A 73 -27.49 11.73 1.15
C PRO A 73 -27.89 10.35 0.59
N ALA A 74 -28.94 9.78 1.19
CA ALA A 74 -29.59 8.56 0.69
C ALA A 74 -30.16 8.77 -0.72
N GLY A 75 -30.08 7.76 -1.59
CA GLY A 75 -30.68 7.78 -2.93
C GLY A 75 -30.13 8.80 -3.94
N ARG A 76 -29.19 9.68 -3.55
CA ARG A 76 -28.58 10.65 -4.48
C ARG A 76 -27.44 10.01 -5.27
N ASN A 77 -27.29 10.39 -6.53
CA ASN A 77 -26.21 9.89 -7.37
C ASN A 77 -24.84 10.23 -6.78
N VAL A 78 -23.91 9.28 -6.81
CA VAL A 78 -22.52 9.46 -6.38
C VAL A 78 -21.62 9.19 -7.57
N LEU A 79 -20.73 10.13 -7.89
CA LEU A 79 -19.66 9.94 -8.87
C LEU A 79 -18.36 9.59 -8.14
N VAL A 80 -17.78 8.45 -8.48
CA VAL A 80 -16.47 8.02 -7.98
C VAL A 80 -15.43 8.10 -9.09
N ARG A 81 -14.37 8.89 -8.85
CA ARG A 81 -13.24 9.03 -9.76
C ARG A 81 -12.13 8.06 -9.36
N GLY A 82 -12.01 6.96 -10.08
CA GLY A 82 -11.00 5.91 -9.91
C GLY A 82 -11.60 4.62 -9.36
N MET A 83 -11.08 3.48 -9.85
CA MET A 83 -11.44 2.14 -9.38
C MET A 83 -10.24 1.42 -8.75
N GLY A 84 -9.49 2.14 -7.91
CA GLY A 84 -8.37 1.57 -7.13
C GLY A 84 -8.84 0.80 -5.90
N LEU A 85 -7.91 0.36 -5.05
CA LEU A 85 -8.21 -0.41 -3.82
C LEU A 85 -9.32 0.23 -2.97
N ASN A 86 -9.27 1.54 -2.75
CA ASN A 86 -10.25 2.26 -1.93
C ASN A 86 -11.66 2.32 -2.54
N PHE A 87 -11.85 1.97 -3.82
CA PHE A 87 -13.17 1.96 -4.45
C PHE A 87 -14.08 0.90 -3.82
N HIS A 88 -13.51 -0.26 -3.45
CA HIS A 88 -14.27 -1.32 -2.79
C HIS A 88 -14.73 -0.87 -1.39
N ASP A 89 -13.90 -0.12 -0.66
CA ASP A 89 -14.31 0.46 0.62
C ASP A 89 -15.47 1.45 0.44
N VAL A 90 -15.44 2.27 -0.62
CA VAL A 90 -16.55 3.17 -0.94
C VAL A 90 -17.82 2.37 -1.23
N LEU A 91 -17.73 1.31 -2.04
CA LEU A 91 -18.86 0.44 -2.36
C LEU A 91 -19.49 -0.12 -1.08
N THR A 92 -18.71 -0.80 -0.23
CA THR A 92 -19.19 -1.37 1.04
C THR A 92 -19.87 -0.33 1.92
N ARG A 93 -19.35 0.91 1.98
CA ARG A 93 -19.94 1.98 2.79
C ARG A 93 -21.26 2.49 2.25
N VAL A 94 -21.46 2.51 0.94
CA VAL A 94 -22.70 2.99 0.32
C VAL A 94 -23.72 1.87 0.04
N THR A 95 -23.33 0.60 0.20
CA THR A 95 -24.17 -0.60 0.13
C THR A 95 -24.52 -1.14 1.53
N GLU A 96 -23.67 -1.99 2.11
CA GLU A 96 -23.86 -2.60 3.42
C GLU A 96 -23.91 -1.55 4.54
N GLY A 97 -23.11 -0.49 4.44
CA GLY A 97 -23.18 0.66 5.33
C GLY A 97 -24.52 1.41 5.29
N ARG A 98 -25.37 1.11 4.31
CA ARG A 98 -26.75 1.59 4.19
C ARG A 98 -27.80 0.52 4.43
N GLY A 99 -27.40 -0.67 4.88
CA GLY A 99 -28.28 -1.77 5.26
C GLY A 99 -28.61 -2.74 4.13
N GLY A 100 -27.93 -2.66 2.99
CA GLY A 100 -27.97 -3.73 2.01
C GLY A 100 -27.22 -4.97 2.51
N VAL A 101 -27.55 -6.14 1.97
CA VAL A 101 -27.02 -7.43 2.43
C VAL A 101 -26.54 -8.25 1.24
N PHE A 102 -25.38 -8.89 1.38
CA PHE A 102 -24.93 -9.93 0.45
C PHE A 102 -25.30 -11.30 1.04
N GLU A 103 -26.11 -12.06 0.30
CA GLU A 103 -26.51 -13.42 0.63
C GLU A 103 -25.76 -14.40 -0.29
N GLU A 104 -25.43 -15.59 0.20
CA GLU A 104 -24.90 -16.66 -0.65
C GLU A 104 -25.97 -17.10 -1.67
N ASP A 105 -25.55 -17.34 -2.92
CA ASP A 105 -26.45 -17.90 -3.94
C ASP A 105 -26.76 -19.36 -3.57
N PRO A 106 -28.04 -19.73 -3.36
CA PRO A 106 -28.41 -21.11 -3.04
C PRO A 106 -27.98 -22.12 -4.11
N ALA A 107 -27.71 -21.67 -5.35
CA ALA A 107 -27.28 -22.50 -6.46
C ALA A 107 -25.75 -22.57 -6.64
N ASP A 108 -24.98 -21.63 -6.07
CA ASP A 108 -23.52 -21.56 -6.23
C ASP A 108 -22.88 -20.85 -5.03
N SER A 109 -22.19 -21.60 -4.17
CA SER A 109 -21.53 -21.06 -2.97
C SER A 109 -20.36 -20.11 -3.27
N GLN A 110 -19.91 -20.00 -4.53
CA GLN A 110 -18.91 -19.03 -4.96
C GLN A 110 -19.51 -17.72 -5.47
N ARG A 111 -20.84 -17.60 -5.44
CA ARG A 111 -21.58 -16.43 -5.90
C ARG A 111 -22.36 -15.78 -4.75
N LEU A 112 -22.38 -14.46 -4.76
CA LEU A 112 -23.17 -13.65 -3.84
C LEU A 112 -24.30 -12.92 -4.57
N ILE A 113 -25.46 -12.84 -3.94
CA ILE A 113 -26.63 -12.08 -4.37
C ILE A 113 -26.76 -10.85 -3.46
N TYR A 114 -26.74 -9.66 -4.05
CA TYR A 114 -26.93 -8.42 -3.31
C TYR A 114 -28.42 -8.05 -3.17
N ARG A 115 -28.86 -7.80 -1.94
CA ARG A 115 -30.19 -7.30 -1.55
C ARG A 115 -30.08 -5.81 -1.18
N PRO A 116 -30.59 -4.87 -2.00
CA PRO A 116 -30.54 -3.46 -1.65
C PRO A 116 -31.56 -3.11 -0.55
N SER A 117 -31.20 -2.18 0.32
CA SER A 117 -32.07 -1.58 1.35
C SER A 117 -33.00 -0.49 0.82
N GLY A 118 -32.72 0.04 -0.38
CA GLY A 118 -33.40 1.19 -0.97
C GLY A 118 -32.79 2.55 -0.59
N ARG A 119 -31.79 2.58 0.30
CA ARG A 119 -31.08 3.80 0.70
C ARG A 119 -29.80 4.03 -0.10
N GLU A 120 -29.40 3.05 -0.91
CA GLU A 120 -28.21 3.09 -1.73
C GLU A 120 -28.26 4.22 -2.77
N PRO A 121 -27.12 4.86 -3.06
CA PRO A 121 -27.03 5.80 -4.17
C PRO A 121 -26.90 5.05 -5.50
N LYS A 122 -27.26 5.69 -6.62
CA LYS A 122 -26.77 5.25 -7.93
C LYS A 122 -25.32 5.68 -8.08
N ILE A 123 -24.42 4.72 -8.26
CA ILE A 123 -22.98 4.96 -8.32
C ILE A 123 -22.54 5.02 -9.78
N TRP A 124 -21.98 6.16 -10.17
CA TRP A 124 -21.31 6.36 -11.44
C TRP A 124 -19.82 6.29 -11.20
N VAL A 125 -19.10 5.51 -12.00
CA VAL A 125 -17.68 5.26 -11.77
C VAL A 125 -16.91 5.59 -13.04
N ALA A 126 -15.92 6.47 -12.89
CA ALA A 126 -15.02 6.85 -13.97
C ALA A 126 -13.60 6.37 -13.64
N SER A 127 -12.98 5.61 -14.54
CA SER A 127 -11.57 5.18 -14.41
C SER A 127 -10.81 5.54 -15.67
N ARG A 128 -9.60 6.09 -15.51
CA ARG A 128 -8.70 6.38 -16.63
C ARG A 128 -8.30 5.13 -17.42
N ARG A 129 -8.27 3.96 -16.77
CA ARG A 129 -7.87 2.67 -17.37
C ARG A 129 -9.06 1.78 -17.73
N GLY A 130 -10.29 2.22 -17.48
CA GLY A 130 -11.51 1.49 -17.84
C GLY A 130 -11.82 0.23 -17.01
N THR A 131 -10.88 -0.34 -16.25
CA THR A 131 -11.09 -1.58 -15.48
C THR A 131 -10.91 -1.36 -13.97
N PRO A 132 -11.72 -2.05 -13.12
CA PRO A 132 -11.50 -2.07 -11.69
C PRO A 132 -10.23 -2.84 -11.33
N TYR A 133 -9.59 -2.44 -10.22
CA TYR A 133 -8.45 -3.17 -9.68
C TYR A 133 -8.88 -4.61 -9.38
N ARG A 134 -8.18 -5.60 -9.96
CA ARG A 134 -8.51 -7.01 -9.73
C ARG A 134 -8.32 -7.32 -8.25
N ALA A 135 -9.21 -8.14 -7.69
CA ALA A 135 -9.03 -8.70 -6.37
C ALA A 135 -7.62 -9.33 -6.30
N LYS A 136 -6.85 -8.98 -5.28
CA LYS A 136 -5.60 -9.69 -5.01
C LYS A 136 -5.97 -11.14 -4.72
N ALA A 137 -5.23 -12.09 -5.30
CA ALA A 137 -5.40 -13.48 -4.97
C ALA A 137 -5.36 -13.63 -3.45
N VAL A 138 -6.32 -14.38 -2.89
CA VAL A 138 -6.29 -14.80 -1.49
C VAL A 138 -5.07 -15.72 -1.38
N LEU A 139 -3.95 -15.15 -0.98
CA LEU A 139 -2.76 -15.89 -0.57
C LEU A 139 -2.96 -16.20 0.91
N ASP A 140 -2.86 -17.47 1.29
CA ASP A 140 -3.01 -17.94 2.68
C ASP A 140 -2.08 -17.21 3.68
N SER A 141 -1.05 -16.50 3.20
CA SER A 141 -0.42 -15.42 3.96
C SER A 141 0.23 -14.38 3.05
N TYR A 142 -0.05 -13.10 3.26
CA TYR A 142 0.66 -11.97 2.62
C TYR A 142 2.11 -11.83 3.12
N TYR A 143 2.42 -12.38 4.30
CA TYR A 143 3.75 -12.49 4.89
C TYR A 143 4.04 -13.94 5.25
N PRO A 144 5.14 -14.54 4.76
CA PRO A 144 5.54 -15.86 5.24
C PRO A 144 5.77 -15.80 6.76
N PRO A 145 5.34 -16.82 7.52
CA PRO A 145 5.42 -16.84 8.98
C PRO A 145 6.86 -16.75 9.51
N SER A 146 7.85 -17.07 8.66
CA SER A 146 9.24 -16.69 8.85
C SER A 146 9.94 -16.63 7.51
N VAL A 147 10.92 -15.73 7.38
CA VAL A 147 11.92 -15.76 6.32
C VAL A 147 13.17 -16.35 6.95
N ASP A 148 13.63 -17.49 6.42
CA ASP A 148 14.90 -18.09 6.82
C ASP A 148 16.03 -17.27 6.17
N ASN A 149 16.61 -16.36 6.95
CA ASN A 149 17.72 -15.51 6.50
C ASN A 149 19.03 -16.28 6.63
N ARG A 150 19.61 -16.65 5.51
CA ARG A 150 20.88 -17.37 5.41
C ARG A 150 22.08 -16.42 5.42
N PHE A 151 21.93 -15.20 4.89
CA PHE A 151 23.03 -14.28 4.66
C PHE A 151 22.98 -13.05 5.58
N PHE A 152 21.80 -12.48 5.79
CA PHE A 152 21.54 -11.36 6.69
C PHE A 152 21.11 -11.88 8.07
N THR A 153 22.08 -12.48 8.78
CA THR A 153 21.88 -13.04 10.12
C THR A 153 22.25 -12.05 11.23
N ARG A 154 21.80 -12.32 12.46
CA ARG A 154 22.13 -11.51 13.63
C ARG A 154 23.64 -11.46 13.88
N GLU A 155 24.31 -12.59 13.74
CA GLU A 155 25.76 -12.71 13.92
C GLU A 155 26.53 -11.84 12.93
N VAL A 156 26.05 -11.75 11.68
CA VAL A 156 26.65 -10.88 10.67
C VAL A 156 26.43 -9.40 11.03
N VAL A 157 25.23 -9.03 11.47
CA VAL A 157 24.93 -7.67 11.93
C VAL A 157 25.84 -7.26 13.09
N ASP A 158 25.98 -8.13 14.10
CA ASP A 158 26.79 -7.85 15.29
C ASP A 158 28.27 -7.70 14.96
N ARG A 159 28.81 -8.59 14.11
CA ARG A 159 30.20 -8.50 13.64
C ARG A 159 30.46 -7.23 12.82
N THR A 160 29.56 -6.88 11.91
CA THR A 160 29.70 -5.67 11.09
C THR A 160 29.69 -4.41 11.96
N ARG A 161 28.82 -4.37 12.97
CA ARG A 161 28.77 -3.25 13.94
C ARG A 161 30.06 -3.15 14.77
N ALA A 162 30.57 -4.28 15.25
CA ALA A 162 31.82 -4.30 16.00
C ALA A 162 33.00 -3.78 15.16
N ALA A 163 33.13 -4.26 13.92
CA ALA A 163 34.19 -3.83 13.00
C ALA A 163 34.10 -2.33 12.63
N ALA A 164 32.88 -1.81 12.44
CA ALA A 164 32.66 -0.39 12.19
C ALA A 164 33.07 0.47 13.40
N ALA A 165 32.71 0.02 14.61
CA ALA A 165 33.08 0.69 15.86
C ALA A 165 34.61 0.71 16.09
N GLU A 166 35.32 -0.39 15.83
CA GLU A 166 36.79 -0.47 15.90
C GLU A 166 37.46 0.53 14.94
N GLN A 167 36.84 0.79 13.80
CA GLN A 167 37.32 1.73 12.79
C GLN A 167 36.82 3.17 13.00
N GLY A 168 36.04 3.42 14.07
CA GLY A 168 35.47 4.73 14.36
C GLY A 168 34.52 5.25 13.28
N ARG A 169 33.87 4.35 12.52
CA ARG A 169 32.95 4.68 11.44
C ARG A 169 31.54 4.17 11.72
N GLU A 170 30.57 4.71 11.00
CA GLU A 170 29.23 4.14 10.95
C GLU A 170 29.17 2.97 9.96
N VAL A 171 28.12 2.15 10.12
CA VAL A 171 27.82 1.08 9.16
C VAL A 171 27.15 1.68 7.95
N ASP A 172 27.68 1.38 6.77
CA ASP A 172 27.05 1.73 5.49
C ASP A 172 26.02 0.66 5.13
N PHE A 173 24.74 1.02 5.18
CA PHE A 173 23.66 0.09 4.87
C PHE A 173 23.75 -0.47 3.44
N GLU A 174 24.02 0.38 2.46
CA GLU A 174 24.04 0.01 1.03
C GLU A 174 25.23 -0.88 0.71
N ALA A 175 26.38 -0.63 1.33
CA ALA A 175 27.58 -1.42 1.10
C ALA A 175 27.59 -2.73 1.93
N GLU A 176 27.12 -2.69 3.18
CA GLU A 176 27.38 -3.77 4.14
C GLU A 176 26.15 -4.67 4.41
N TYR A 177 24.93 -4.16 4.27
CA TYR A 177 23.71 -4.91 4.56
C TYR A 177 22.86 -5.22 3.33
N TRP A 178 22.67 -4.24 2.45
CA TRP A 178 21.85 -4.41 1.25
C TRP A 178 22.23 -5.61 0.38
N PRO A 179 23.53 -5.93 0.14
CA PRO A 179 23.91 -7.10 -0.65
C PRO A 179 23.50 -8.43 0.01
N LEU A 180 23.48 -8.49 1.35
CA LEU A 180 23.07 -9.68 2.11
C LEU A 180 21.55 -9.86 2.07
N ILE A 181 20.80 -8.78 2.28
CA ILE A 181 19.34 -8.77 2.17
C ILE A 181 18.91 -9.20 0.76
N ARG A 182 19.56 -8.66 -0.28
CA ARG A 182 19.30 -9.05 -1.67
C ARG A 182 19.58 -10.53 -1.92
N ARG A 183 20.66 -11.08 -1.34
CA ARG A 183 20.98 -12.51 -1.44
C ARG A 183 19.93 -13.38 -0.77
N ASP A 184 19.43 -13.00 0.40
CA ASP A 184 18.35 -13.73 1.08
C ASP A 184 17.03 -13.66 0.30
N ALA A 185 16.69 -12.50 -0.27
CA ALA A 185 15.52 -12.36 -1.13
C ALA A 185 15.62 -13.28 -2.35
N GLN A 186 16.79 -13.29 -3.02
CA GLN A 186 17.04 -14.16 -4.18
C GLN A 186 17.01 -15.65 -3.80
N TRP A 187 17.66 -16.01 -2.69
CA TRP A 187 17.67 -17.38 -2.16
C TRP A 187 16.25 -17.89 -1.89
N ASN A 188 15.44 -17.10 -1.17
CA ASN A 188 14.07 -17.46 -0.85
C ASN A 188 13.18 -17.52 -2.09
N TYR A 189 13.39 -16.62 -3.06
CA TYR A 189 12.71 -16.68 -4.36
C TYR A 189 12.99 -18.00 -5.08
N TYR A 190 14.26 -18.35 -5.31
CA TYR A 190 14.59 -19.59 -6.04
C TYR A 190 14.25 -20.86 -5.26
N ARG A 191 14.42 -20.86 -3.93
CA ARG A 191 13.98 -21.98 -3.07
C ARG A 191 12.47 -22.20 -3.18
N THR A 192 11.69 -21.12 -3.16
CA THR A 192 10.24 -21.20 -3.32
C THR A 192 9.87 -21.64 -4.72
N LEU A 193 10.49 -21.04 -5.75
CA LEU A 193 10.26 -21.39 -7.15
C LEU A 193 10.54 -22.87 -7.42
N VAL A 194 11.68 -23.40 -6.98
CA VAL A 194 11.99 -24.83 -7.12
C VAL A 194 10.98 -25.71 -6.38
N ARG A 195 10.45 -25.27 -5.24
CA ARG A 195 9.45 -26.03 -4.46
C ARG A 195 8.07 -26.01 -5.12
N THR A 196 7.66 -24.90 -5.73
CA THR A 196 6.30 -24.70 -6.27
C THR A 196 6.20 -24.98 -7.76
N ASP A 197 7.28 -24.77 -8.51
CA ASP A 197 7.39 -24.95 -9.96
C ASP A 197 8.84 -25.34 -10.32
N PRO A 198 9.24 -26.61 -10.12
CA PRO A 198 10.59 -27.09 -10.42
C PRO A 198 11.01 -26.87 -11.89
N ASP A 199 10.05 -26.92 -12.82
CA ASP A 199 10.28 -26.80 -14.26
C ASP A 199 10.62 -25.36 -14.68
N ALA A 200 10.24 -24.35 -13.89
CA ALA A 200 10.60 -22.95 -14.13
C ALA A 200 12.11 -22.66 -14.01
N VAL A 201 12.86 -23.54 -13.33
CA VAL A 201 14.32 -23.38 -13.11
C VAL A 201 15.13 -24.35 -13.99
N GLN A 202 14.48 -25.39 -14.50
CA GLN A 202 15.06 -26.26 -15.51
C GLN A 202 14.83 -25.64 -16.89
N GLY A 203 15.86 -25.00 -17.44
CA GLY A 203 15.84 -24.55 -18.83
C GLY A 203 15.61 -25.74 -19.77
N THR A 204 14.35 -26.03 -20.08
CA THR A 204 14.02 -26.97 -21.13
C THR A 204 14.44 -26.31 -22.45
N ARG A 205 15.46 -26.88 -23.11
CA ARG A 205 15.62 -26.73 -24.56
C ARG A 205 14.34 -27.27 -25.19
N ARG A 206 13.33 -26.42 -25.37
CA ARG A 206 12.18 -26.74 -26.21
C ARG A 206 12.63 -26.68 -27.66
N SER A 207 13.21 -27.78 -28.11
CA SER A 207 13.20 -28.20 -29.51
C SER A 207 11.75 -28.52 -29.86
N SER A 208 10.98 -27.54 -30.31
CA SER A 208 9.73 -27.79 -31.03
C SER A 208 9.69 -26.92 -32.27
N CYS A 209 10.32 -27.45 -33.33
CA CYS A 209 10.08 -27.04 -34.71
C CYS A 209 8.61 -27.37 -35.05
N GLY A 210 7.72 -26.39 -34.84
CA GLY A 210 6.33 -26.44 -35.26
C GLY A 210 6.22 -25.97 -36.70
N ARG A 211 6.15 -26.92 -37.62
CA ARG A 211 5.87 -26.76 -39.05
C ARG A 211 4.54 -26.01 -39.24
N TRP A 212 4.59 -24.83 -39.84
CA TRP A 212 3.41 -24.15 -40.36
C TRP A 212 2.97 -24.85 -41.66
N SER A 213 1.80 -25.48 -41.65
CA SER A 213 1.10 -25.89 -42.87
C SER A 213 -0.09 -24.94 -43.07
N GLY A 214 -0.03 -24.16 -44.14
CA GLY A 214 -1.16 -23.38 -44.62
C GLY A 214 -2.14 -24.26 -45.40
N SER A 215 -3.43 -23.90 -45.26
CA SER A 215 -4.51 -24.13 -46.21
C SER A 215 -5.42 -22.91 -46.15
#